data_AF-A0A7W0U013-F1
#
_entry.id   AF-A0A7W0U013-F1
#
_cell.length_a   1.000
_cell.length_b   1.000
_cell.length_c   1.000
_cell.angle_alpha   90.00
_cell.angle_beta   90.00
_cell.angle_gamma   90.00
#
_symmetry.space_group_name_H-M   'P 1'
#
loop_
_entity.id
_entity.type
_entity.pdbx_description
1 polymer ?
#
loop_
_entity_poly.entity_id
_entity_poly.type
_entity_poly.pdbx_seq_one_letter_code
_entity_poly.pdbx_strand_id
1 'polypeptide(L)' 'MNTRRNVVPAGTAVGAALPELTNCPDCGAPAEITRRDVLESTDGPVEHVGVRCVQRHIFLMPTFLLDRLPQSQR' A
#
# COMPACT_ATOMS: atom_id res chain seq x y z
N MET A 1 -22.34 -39.15 -4.75
CA MET A 1 -21.06 -38.48 -5.05
C MET A 1 -21.22 -37.00 -4.70
N ASN A 2 -20.81 -36.60 -3.49
CA ASN A 2 -21.17 -35.29 -2.94
C ASN A 2 -19.88 -34.61 -2.48
N THR A 3 -19.21 -33.88 -3.39
CA THR A 3 -18.00 -33.12 -3.09
C THR A 3 -18.34 -31.92 -2.21
N ARG A 4 -18.09 -32.06 -0.90
CA ARG A 4 -18.07 -30.93 0.04
C ARG A 4 -16.94 -29.98 -0.37
N ARG A 5 -17.28 -28.84 -0.98
CA ARG A 5 -16.33 -27.73 -1.20
C ARG A 5 -16.07 -27.08 0.16
N ASN A 6 -14.83 -27.20 0.63
CA ASN A 6 -14.39 -26.58 1.87
C ASN A 6 -14.04 -25.12 1.57
N VAL A 7 -14.88 -24.19 2.02
CA VAL A 7 -14.61 -22.74 1.97
C VAL A 7 -13.72 -22.42 3.16
N VAL A 8 -12.46 -22.03 2.90
CA VAL A 8 -11.53 -21.58 3.94
C VAL A 8 -11.98 -20.18 4.40
N PRO A 9 -12.24 -19.93 5.69
CA PRO A 9 -12.49 -18.57 6.16
C PRO A 9 -11.16 -17.82 6.21
N ALA A 10 -11.15 -16.60 5.67
CA ALA A 10 -10.07 -15.64 5.87
C ALA A 10 -9.92 -15.40 7.38
N GLY A 11 -8.86 -15.95 7.97
CA GLY A 11 -8.50 -15.71 9.36
C GLY A 11 -8.02 -14.28 9.51
N THR A 12 -8.87 -13.41 10.05
CA THR A 12 -8.52 -12.04 10.45
C THR A 12 -7.60 -12.11 11.67
N ALA A 13 -6.29 -12.16 11.43
CA ALA A 13 -5.30 -11.82 12.43
C ALA A 13 -5.29 -10.29 12.59
N VAL A 14 -5.97 -9.76 13.60
CA VAL A 14 -5.75 -8.37 14.06
C VAL A 14 -4.48 -8.38 14.93
N GLY A 15 -3.34 -8.63 14.30
CA GLY A 15 -2.09 -8.09 14.82
C GLY A 15 -2.10 -6.61 14.47
N ALA A 16 -1.80 -5.73 15.43
CA ALA A 16 -1.50 -4.34 15.11
C ALA A 16 -0.25 -4.33 14.20
N ALA A 17 -0.47 -4.44 12.89
CA ALA A 17 0.58 -4.33 11.90
C ALA A 17 1.19 -2.93 12.08
N LEU A 18 2.51 -2.88 12.24
CA LEU A 18 3.22 -1.61 12.25
C LEU A 18 2.83 -0.84 10.98
N PRO A 19 2.53 0.46 11.09
CA PRO A 19 2.19 1.27 9.94
C PRO A 19 3.33 1.18 8.92
N GLU A 20 2.98 0.90 7.67
CA GLU A 20 3.96 0.85 6.60
C GLU A 20 4.38 2.28 6.25
N LEU A 21 5.68 2.56 6.42
CA LEU A 21 6.23 3.89 6.26
C LEU A 21 7.02 4.03 4.96
N THR A 22 6.92 5.20 4.37
CA THR A 22 7.65 5.66 3.19
C THR A 22 8.00 7.14 3.36
N ASN A 23 8.61 7.75 2.36
CA ASN A 23 8.94 9.18 2.35
C ASN A 23 7.96 9.96 1.47
N CYS A 24 7.62 11.17 1.90
CA CYS A 24 6.85 12.09 1.08
C CYS A 24 7.65 12.51 -0.16
N PRO A 25 7.12 12.36 -1.40
CA PRO A 25 7.83 12.75 -2.62
C PRO A 25 8.06 14.26 -2.75
N ASP A 26 7.28 15.08 -2.03
CA ASP A 26 7.32 16.54 -2.12
C ASP A 26 8.23 17.16 -1.05
N CYS A 27 8.09 16.73 0.21
CA CYS A 27 8.81 17.32 1.34
C CYS A 27 9.83 16.39 2.03
N GLY A 28 9.91 15.11 1.63
CA GLY A 28 10.82 14.12 2.21
C GLY A 28 10.48 13.67 3.64
N ALA A 29 9.44 14.23 4.26
CA ALA A 29 9.02 13.84 5.61
C ALA A 29 8.49 12.41 5.67
N PRO A 30 8.55 11.73 6.85
CA PRO A 30 7.96 10.42 7.02
C PRO A 30 6.48 10.42 6.65
N ALA A 31 6.08 9.42 5.88
CA ALA A 31 4.74 9.27 5.37
C ALA A 31 4.22 7.84 5.55
N GLU A 32 2.96 7.72 5.92
CA GLU A 32 2.29 6.45 6.13
C GLU A 32 1.54 6.05 4.85
N ILE A 33 1.61 4.76 4.52
CA ILE A 33 0.76 4.16 3.50
C ILE A 33 -0.60 3.90 4.14
N THR A 34 -1.59 4.67 3.71
CA THR A 34 -2.96 4.68 4.26
C THR A 34 -3.90 3.73 3.54
N ARG A 35 -3.62 3.40 2.26
CA ARG A 35 -4.39 2.43 1.47
C ARG A 35 -3.54 1.83 0.35
N ARG A 36 -3.92 0.64 -0.11
CA ARG A 36 -3.40 -0.05 -1.29
C ARG A 36 -4.60 -0.48 -2.13
N ASP A 37 -4.62 -0.07 -3.39
CA ASP A 37 -5.72 -0.35 -4.32
C ASP A 37 -5.16 -0.78 -5.68
N VAL A 38 -5.83 -1.71 -6.35
CA VAL A 38 -5.51 -2.04 -7.74
C VAL A 38 -6.44 -1.24 -8.64
N LEU A 39 -5.85 -0.41 -9.50
CA LEU A 39 -6.57 0.37 -10.49
C LEU A 39 -6.36 -0.27 -11.86
N GLU A 40 -7.46 -0.55 -12.55
CA GLU A 40 -7.41 -0.99 -13.94
C GLU A 40 -6.85 0.15 -14.81
N SER A 41 -5.81 -0.15 -15.59
CA SER A 41 -5.22 0.78 -16.55
C SER A 41 -5.23 0.18 -17.96
N THR A 42 -4.92 1.01 -18.94
CA THR A 42 -4.84 0.60 -20.36
C THR A 42 -3.75 -0.45 -20.62
N ASP A 43 -2.66 -0.42 -19.84
CA ASP A 43 -1.57 -1.40 -19.89
C ASP A 43 -1.75 -2.57 -18.91
N GLY A 44 -2.96 -2.72 -18.35
CA GLY A 44 -3.30 -3.74 -17.36
C GLY A 44 -3.42 -3.17 -15.93
N PRO A 45 -3.70 -4.04 -14.94
CA PRO A 45 -3.92 -3.62 -13.56
C PRO A 45 -2.63 -3.06 -12.93
N VAL A 46 -2.74 -1.89 -12.30
CA VAL A 46 -1.62 -1.22 -11.62
C VAL A 46 -1.95 -1.04 -10.14
N GLU A 47 -1.09 -1.57 -9.29
CA GLU A 47 -1.18 -1.38 -7.85
C GLU A 47 -0.77 0.06 -7.49
N HIS A 48 -1.65 0.74 -6.75
CA HIS A 48 -1.46 2.10 -6.26
C HIS A 48 -1.52 2.12 -4.74
N VAL A 49 -0.79 3.08 -4.16
CA VAL A 49 -0.80 3.38 -2.74
C VAL A 49 -1.25 4.80 -2.49
N GLY A 50 -2.10 4.95 -1.47
CA GLY A 50 -2.38 6.25 -0.87
C GLY A 50 -1.35 6.53 0.22
N VAL A 51 -0.61 7.62 0.08
CA VAL A 51 0.44 8.01 1.02
C VAL A 51 0.04 9.31 1.70
N ARG A 52 0.20 9.38 3.03
CA ARG A 52 -0.05 10.59 3.81
C ARG A 52 1.13 10.91 4.71
N CYS A 53 1.74 12.08 4.52
CA CYS A 53 2.86 12.50 5.37
C CYS A 53 2.44 13.19 6.66
N VAL A 54 3.37 13.34 7.60
CA VAL A 54 3.17 14.12 8.84
C VAL A 54 2.83 15.59 8.58
N GLN A 55 3.25 16.15 7.43
CA GLN A 55 2.86 17.48 6.95
C GLN A 55 1.50 17.50 6.24
N ARG A 56 0.77 16.37 6.27
CA ARG A 56 -0.58 16.17 5.71
C ARG A 56 -0.70 16.29 4.19
N HIS A 57 0.39 16.19 3.44
CA HIS A 57 0.31 15.97 2.00
C HIS A 57 -0.27 14.59 1.72
N ILE A 58 -1.18 14.50 0.75
CA ILE A 58 -1.88 13.28 0.37
C ILE A 58 -1.54 13.00 -1.09
N PHE A 59 -1.01 11.81 -1.34
CA PHE A 59 -0.68 11.35 -2.69
C PHE A 59 -1.34 10.02 -2.99
N LEU A 60 -1.67 9.81 -4.26
CA LEU A 60 -2.03 8.51 -4.81
C LEU A 60 -1.04 8.21 -5.92
N MET A 61 -0.24 7.16 -5.77
CA MET A 61 0.80 6.84 -6.73
C MET A 61 0.97 5.33 -6.93
N PRO A 62 1.49 4.89 -8.09
CA PRO A 62 1.79 3.49 -8.31
C PRO A 62 2.85 2.95 -7.34
N THR A 63 2.71 1.71 -6.89
CA THR A 63 3.64 1.09 -5.93
C THR A 63 5.06 0.97 -6.47
N PHE A 64 5.25 0.80 -7.79
CA PHE A 64 6.59 0.75 -8.39
C PHE A 64 7.39 2.05 -8.25
N LEU A 65 6.75 3.18 -7.90
CA LEU A 65 7.46 4.41 -7.56
C LEU A 65 7.99 4.42 -6.12
N LEU A 66 7.38 3.66 -5.20
CA LEU A 66 7.89 3.52 -3.82
C LEU A 66 9.31 2.93 -3.82
N ASP A 67 9.54 1.88 -4.62
CA ASP A 67 10.86 1.25 -4.76
C ASP A 67 11.93 2.19 -5.34
N ARG A 68 11.51 3.24 -6.03
CA ARG A 68 12.40 4.23 -6.65
C ARG A 68 12.65 5.45 -5.79
N LEU A 69 11.85 5.68 -4.75
CA LEU A 69 12.13 6.74 -3.80
C LEU A 69 13.38 6.35 -3.00
N PRO A 70 14.40 7.21 -2.90
CA PRO A 70 15.58 6.91 -2.11
C PRO A 70 15.15 6.59 -0.67
N GLN A 71 15.33 5.32 -0.28
CA GLN A 71 15.13 4.82 1.10
C GLN A 71 16.20 5.38 2.06
N SER A 72 17.02 6.33 1.60
CA SER A 72 18.24 6.81 2.23
C SER A 72 18.00 8.00 3.17
N GLN A 73 17.23 7.80 4.23
CA GLN A 73 17.32 8.61 5.45
C GLN A 73 17.11 7.73 6.68
N ARG A 74 18.01 6.76 6.82
CA ARG A 74 18.16 5.93 8.02
C ARG A 74 19.21 6.53 8.95
#